data_AF-A0A0Q3JYN6-F1
#
_entry.id   AF-A0A0Q3JYN6-F1
#
_cell.length_a   1.000
_cell.length_b   1.000
_cell.length_c   1.000
_cell.angle_alpha   90.00
_cell.angle_beta   90.00
_cell.angle_gamma   90.00
#
_symmetry.space_group_name_H-M   'P 1'
#
loop_
_entity.id
_entity.type
_entity.pdbx_description
1 polymer ?
#
loop_
_entity_poly.entity_id
_entity_poly.type
_entity_poly.pdbx_seq_one_letter_code
_entity_poly.pdbx_strand_id
1 'polypeptide(L)'
;MLTSVGNSLLLHCSSLTHNTNLNVQAMSEVTQGKQEGVSRAEFQEVLSDILLGMAAGLKRDPIVILRIDGEDLRDFVSSPRYEPAAAAIFSQAGSEDASSLRQRLLAAVRQLGVDHGMPPAADPWVLENVIEPALQRLSADQLEQPVASKDIFLEQLKKLLGDVVERLQERPVIVAHTENTFDGSGVRSLLANKFELDKLLDSVCKDVPVEHKKKASKECLRAALDKMADAASLPPHGSVTQVDAIVDEALKMANNAHDGKAVDEAEFKKLLTEVLGAVMLRLSGDPVFVSTSTVVHESLSSSSTLLSSPAVPSPPSE
;
A
#
# COMPACT_ATOMS: atom_id res chain seq x y z
N MET A 1 20.50 -20.76 -6.12
CA MET A 1 19.63 -20.15 -5.11
C MET A 1 18.15 -20.22 -5.49
N LEU A 2 17.74 -19.84 -6.71
CA LEU A 2 16.36 -20.01 -7.22
C LEU A 2 15.85 -21.48 -7.20
N THR A 3 16.71 -22.46 -7.47
CA THR A 3 16.39 -23.89 -7.38
C THR A 3 16.18 -24.39 -5.94
N SER A 4 16.79 -23.75 -4.95
CA SER A 4 16.64 -24.10 -3.54
C SER A 4 15.34 -23.57 -2.95
N VAL A 5 14.89 -22.39 -3.41
CA VAL A 5 13.61 -21.80 -3.04
C VAL A 5 12.46 -22.60 -3.67
N GLY A 6 12.59 -22.98 -4.95
CA GLY A 6 11.60 -23.81 -5.65
C GLY A 6 11.36 -25.19 -5.00
N ASN A 7 12.42 -25.87 -4.55
CA ASN A 7 12.27 -27.16 -3.86
C ASN A 7 11.67 -27.01 -2.45
N SER A 8 11.95 -25.91 -1.75
CA SER A 8 11.41 -25.67 -0.41
C SER A 8 9.91 -25.33 -0.42
N LEU A 9 9.42 -24.69 -1.50
CA LEU A 9 7.99 -24.48 -1.75
C LEU A 9 7.26 -25.78 -2.18
N LEU A 10 7.89 -26.59 -3.05
CA LEU A 10 7.33 -27.89 -3.50
C LEU A 10 7.15 -28.90 -2.35
N LEU A 11 8.08 -28.92 -1.38
CA LEU A 11 7.97 -29.76 -0.19
C LEU A 11 6.81 -29.34 0.73
N HIS A 12 6.45 -28.05 0.77
CA HIS A 12 5.31 -27.57 1.58
C HIS A 12 3.95 -27.82 0.92
N CYS A 13 3.87 -27.81 -0.41
CA CYS A 13 2.62 -28.13 -1.14
C CYS A 13 2.14 -29.58 -0.91
N SER A 14 3.04 -30.49 -0.53
CA SER A 14 2.69 -31.88 -0.22
C SER A 14 1.99 -32.04 1.15
N SER A 15 2.03 -31.02 2.02
CA SER A 15 1.43 -31.07 3.36
C SER A 15 0.22 -30.14 3.57
N LEU A 16 -0.12 -29.31 2.58
CA LEU A 16 -1.25 -28.38 2.64
C LEU A 16 -2.57 -29.04 2.22
N THR A 17 -2.98 -30.09 2.93
CA THR A 17 -4.33 -30.69 2.76
C THR A 17 -5.42 -29.97 3.56
N HIS A 18 -5.14 -28.83 4.19
CA HIS A 18 -6.07 -28.19 5.15
C HIS A 18 -6.40 -26.70 4.92
N ASN A 19 -6.17 -26.15 3.72
CA ASN A 19 -6.70 -24.83 3.39
C ASN A 19 -7.45 -24.86 2.05
N THR A 20 -8.71 -25.27 2.11
CA THR A 20 -9.54 -25.57 0.94
C THR A 20 -9.91 -24.32 0.13
N ASN A 21 -10.02 -23.13 0.72
CA ASN A 21 -10.47 -21.94 -0.01
C ASN A 21 -9.39 -21.28 -0.88
N LEU A 22 -8.16 -21.11 -0.36
CA LEU A 22 -7.03 -20.58 -1.14
C LEU A 22 -6.62 -21.53 -2.28
N ASN A 23 -6.68 -22.83 -2.01
CA ASN A 23 -6.35 -23.85 -3.01
C ASN A 23 -7.43 -23.90 -4.12
N VAL A 24 -8.71 -23.74 -3.77
CA VAL A 24 -9.81 -23.72 -4.77
C VAL A 24 -9.73 -22.49 -5.68
N GLN A 25 -9.43 -21.30 -5.14
CA GLN A 25 -9.36 -20.09 -5.97
C GLN A 25 -8.14 -20.06 -6.89
N ALA A 26 -6.96 -20.41 -6.36
CA ALA A 26 -5.76 -20.56 -7.18
C ALA A 26 -5.92 -21.66 -8.25
N MET A 27 -6.54 -22.79 -7.89
CA MET A 27 -6.85 -23.86 -8.85
C MET A 27 -7.90 -23.43 -9.88
N SER A 28 -8.86 -22.56 -9.54
CA SER A 28 -9.87 -22.08 -10.48
C SER A 28 -9.32 -21.12 -11.55
N GLU A 29 -8.36 -20.27 -11.17
CA GLU A 29 -7.65 -19.39 -12.11
C GLU A 29 -6.72 -20.21 -13.01
N VAL A 30 -6.00 -21.18 -12.42
CA VAL A 30 -5.09 -22.08 -13.15
C VAL A 30 -5.84 -23.01 -14.11
N THR A 31 -7.06 -23.44 -13.78
CA THR A 31 -7.86 -24.33 -14.65
C THR A 31 -8.77 -23.59 -15.64
N GLN A 32 -8.82 -22.26 -15.62
CA GLN A 32 -9.78 -21.45 -16.41
C GLN A 32 -11.23 -21.95 -16.28
N GLY A 33 -11.59 -22.55 -15.14
CA GLY A 33 -12.90 -23.14 -14.90
C GLY A 33 -13.17 -24.52 -15.54
N LYS A 34 -12.16 -25.23 -16.07
CA LYS A 34 -12.31 -26.62 -16.56
C LYS A 34 -11.93 -27.63 -15.49
N GLN A 35 -12.74 -28.68 -15.31
CA GLN A 35 -12.49 -29.77 -14.35
C GLN A 35 -11.36 -30.75 -14.75
N GLU A 36 -10.52 -30.40 -15.73
CA GLU A 36 -9.34 -31.18 -16.11
C GLU A 36 -8.11 -30.70 -15.33
N GLY A 37 -7.37 -31.63 -14.75
CA GLY A 37 -6.11 -31.32 -14.05
C GLY A 37 -5.12 -30.66 -15.00
N VAL A 38 -4.46 -29.60 -14.54
CA VAL A 38 -3.47 -28.85 -15.32
C VAL A 38 -2.18 -29.65 -15.40
N SER A 39 -1.55 -29.68 -16.58
CA SER A 39 -0.27 -30.36 -16.73
C SER A 39 0.82 -29.65 -15.91
N ARG A 40 1.87 -30.37 -15.52
CA ARG A 40 3.01 -29.77 -14.79
C ARG A 40 3.64 -28.60 -15.55
N ALA A 41 3.66 -28.66 -16.89
CA ALA A 41 4.23 -27.63 -17.74
C ALA A 41 3.39 -26.35 -17.70
N GLU A 42 2.06 -26.47 -17.86
CA GLU A 42 1.13 -25.34 -17.80
C GLU A 42 1.12 -24.71 -16.39
N PHE A 43 1.12 -25.52 -15.33
CA PHE A 43 1.21 -25.00 -13.96
C PHE A 43 2.51 -24.22 -13.73
N GLN A 44 3.64 -24.74 -14.24
CA GLN A 44 4.94 -24.08 -14.12
C GLN A 44 4.98 -22.75 -14.88
N GLU A 45 4.39 -22.69 -16.07
CA GLU A 45 4.29 -21.48 -16.87
C GLU A 45 3.45 -20.42 -16.15
N VAL A 46 2.24 -20.77 -15.71
CA VAL A 46 1.36 -19.84 -14.99
C VAL A 46 1.99 -19.35 -13.68
N LEU A 47 2.62 -20.25 -12.90
CA LEU A 47 3.30 -19.85 -11.68
C LEU A 47 4.48 -18.92 -11.96
N SER A 48 5.24 -19.17 -13.03
CA SER A 48 6.35 -18.32 -13.46
C SER A 48 5.86 -16.92 -13.82
N ASP A 49 4.77 -16.82 -14.59
CA ASP A 49 4.19 -15.54 -14.99
C ASP A 49 3.65 -14.76 -13.78
N ILE A 50 2.99 -15.44 -12.85
CA ILE A 50 2.54 -14.84 -11.59
C ILE A 50 3.72 -14.30 -10.78
N LEU A 51 4.77 -15.09 -10.58
CA LEU A 51 5.95 -14.68 -9.82
C LEU A 51 6.70 -13.54 -10.50
N LEU A 52 6.80 -13.55 -11.82
CA LEU A 52 7.40 -12.47 -12.60
C LEU A 52 6.57 -11.19 -12.48
N GLY A 53 5.24 -11.30 -12.53
CA GLY A 53 4.31 -10.20 -12.27
C GLY A 53 4.47 -9.62 -10.87
N MET A 54 4.55 -10.46 -9.84
CA MET A 54 4.82 -10.03 -8.47
C MET A 54 6.17 -9.33 -8.33
N ALA A 55 7.23 -9.87 -8.96
CA ALA A 55 8.55 -9.27 -8.93
C ALA A 55 8.59 -7.91 -9.64
N ALA A 56 7.88 -7.78 -10.78
CA ALA A 56 7.73 -6.51 -11.47
C ALA A 56 6.94 -5.50 -10.62
N GLY A 57 5.85 -5.94 -9.98
CA GLY A 57 5.05 -5.12 -9.07
C GLY A 57 5.87 -4.61 -7.88
N LEU A 58 6.58 -5.49 -7.17
CA LEU A 58 7.44 -5.10 -6.04
C LEU A 58 8.64 -4.24 -6.44
N LYS A 59 9.11 -4.35 -7.69
CA LYS A 59 10.14 -3.45 -8.21
C LYS A 59 9.58 -2.05 -8.45
N ARG A 60 8.33 -1.95 -8.88
CA ARG A 60 7.63 -0.68 -9.12
C ARG A 60 7.21 -0.02 -7.81
N ASP A 61 6.56 -0.78 -6.95
CA ASP A 61 6.01 -0.37 -5.66
C ASP A 61 6.69 -1.17 -4.54
N PRO A 62 7.87 -0.73 -4.06
CA PRO A 62 8.59 -1.46 -3.03
C PRO A 62 7.84 -1.44 -1.70
N ILE A 63 7.78 -2.60 -1.04
CA ILE A 63 7.26 -2.74 0.32
C ILE A 63 8.43 -2.83 1.29
N VAL A 64 8.53 -1.88 2.20
CA VAL A 64 9.53 -1.84 3.27
C VAL A 64 8.94 -2.51 4.51
N ILE A 65 9.62 -3.51 5.05
CA ILE A 65 9.25 -4.14 6.31
C ILE A 65 10.05 -3.50 7.43
N LEU A 66 9.37 -2.75 8.30
CA LEU A 66 9.92 -2.04 9.43
C LEU A 66 9.65 -2.81 10.72
N ARG A 67 10.65 -2.89 11.60
CA ARG A 67 10.47 -3.35 12.97
C ARG A 67 10.51 -2.13 13.88
N ILE A 68 9.35 -1.75 14.41
CA ILE A 68 9.19 -0.59 15.29
C ILE A 68 9.30 -1.06 16.74
N ASP A 69 10.44 -0.79 17.39
CA ASP A 69 10.74 -1.19 18.77
C ASP A 69 10.86 -0.02 19.75
N GLY A 70 10.54 1.19 19.29
CA GLY A 70 10.55 2.41 20.08
C GLY A 70 11.88 3.15 20.11
N GLU A 71 12.94 2.68 19.46
CA GLU A 71 14.22 3.42 19.35
C GLU A 71 14.03 4.76 18.62
N ASP A 72 13.49 4.72 17.39
CA ASP A 72 13.24 5.93 16.60
C ASP A 72 12.28 6.92 17.29
N LEU A 73 11.28 6.40 18.00
CA LEU A 73 10.33 7.23 18.75
C LEU A 73 11.00 7.91 19.95
N ARG A 74 11.88 7.20 20.66
CA ARG A 74 12.69 7.75 21.76
C ARG A 74 13.60 8.87 21.26
N ASP A 75 14.24 8.66 20.12
CA ASP A 75 15.11 9.65 19.48
C ASP A 75 14.32 10.87 19.04
N PHE A 76 13.16 10.68 18.42
CA PHE A 76 12.25 11.77 18.06
C PHE A 76 11.85 12.62 19.27
N VAL A 77 11.37 11.99 20.35
CA VAL A 77 10.92 12.66 21.58
C VAL A 77 12.05 13.42 22.28
N SER A 78 13.29 12.92 22.17
CA SER A 78 14.48 13.55 22.74
C SER A 78 15.06 14.66 21.84
N SER A 79 14.62 14.72 20.57
CA SER A 79 15.14 15.67 19.60
C SER A 79 14.47 17.06 19.71
N PRO A 80 15.14 18.13 19.23
CA PRO A 80 14.54 19.45 19.09
C PRO A 80 13.33 19.50 18.14
N ARG A 81 13.06 18.43 17.36
CA ARG A 81 11.94 18.37 16.41
C ARG A 81 10.61 18.08 17.09
N TYR A 82 10.65 17.52 18.31
CA TYR A 82 9.45 17.16 19.08
C TYR A 82 8.52 18.36 19.30
N GLU A 83 9.05 19.43 19.89
CA GLU A 83 8.27 20.61 20.27
C GLU A 83 7.53 21.26 19.08
N PRO A 84 8.20 21.57 17.94
CA PRO A 84 7.51 22.05 16.73
C PRO A 84 6.45 21.09 16.19
N ALA A 85 6.72 19.79 16.18
CA ALA A 85 5.80 18.78 15.66
C ALA A 85 4.55 18.65 16.57
N ALA A 86 4.75 18.51 17.88
CA ALA A 86 3.66 18.45 18.86
C ALA A 86 2.81 19.73 18.85
N ALA A 87 3.44 20.89 18.69
CA ALA A 87 2.74 22.17 18.54
C ALA A 87 1.87 22.21 17.28
N ALA A 88 2.39 21.75 16.14
CA ALA A 88 1.64 21.70 14.88
C ALA A 88 0.43 20.76 14.98
N ILE A 89 0.62 19.59 15.60
CA ILE A 89 -0.45 18.62 15.87
C ILE A 89 -1.53 19.23 16.76
N PHE A 90 -1.15 19.94 17.82
CA PHE A 90 -2.09 20.63 18.72
C PHE A 90 -2.93 21.67 17.97
N SER A 91 -2.31 22.47 17.10
CA SER A 91 -3.00 23.50 16.30
C SER A 91 -3.94 22.89 15.27
N GLN A 92 -3.58 21.76 14.65
CA GLN A 92 -4.42 21.06 13.67
C GLN A 92 -5.61 20.34 14.31
N ALA A 93 -5.49 19.94 15.58
CA ALA A 93 -6.58 19.31 16.34
C ALA A 93 -7.68 20.31 16.80
N GLY A 94 -7.58 21.59 16.42
CA GLY A 94 -8.42 22.67 16.93
C GLY A 94 -9.55 23.12 16.00
N SER A 95 -10.63 22.34 15.88
CA SER A 95 -11.94 22.91 15.50
C SER A 95 -13.18 22.25 16.11
N GLU A 96 -13.05 21.24 16.98
CA GLU A 96 -14.19 20.62 17.66
C GLU A 96 -14.05 20.89 19.18
N ASP A 97 -14.83 21.86 19.65
CA ASP A 97 -14.87 22.30 21.04
C ASP A 97 -15.15 21.12 21.99
N ALA A 98 -14.35 21.04 23.07
CA ALA A 98 -14.47 20.10 24.18
C ALA A 98 -14.10 18.61 23.94
N SER A 99 -13.11 18.32 23.09
CA SER A 99 -12.44 17.00 23.14
C SER A 99 -11.58 16.87 24.41
N SER A 100 -11.74 15.77 25.15
CA SER A 100 -10.96 15.48 26.36
C SER A 100 -9.48 15.34 26.05
N LEU A 101 -8.59 15.52 27.04
CA LEU A 101 -7.14 15.34 26.87
C LEU A 101 -6.83 13.98 26.23
N ARG A 102 -7.53 12.93 26.65
CA ARG A 102 -7.41 11.59 26.05
C ARG A 102 -7.66 11.58 24.55
N GLN A 103 -8.75 12.19 24.08
CA GLN A 103 -9.08 12.24 22.65
C GLN A 103 -8.03 13.02 21.87
N ARG A 104 -7.51 14.11 22.43
CA ARG A 104 -6.47 14.91 21.79
C ARG A 104 -5.15 14.15 21.70
N LEU A 105 -4.76 13.43 22.76
CA LEU A 105 -3.58 12.57 22.76
C LEU A 105 -3.71 11.43 21.74
N LEU A 106 -4.87 10.77 21.67
CA LEU A 106 -5.13 9.74 20.66
C LEU A 106 -5.07 10.29 19.24
N ALA A 107 -5.64 11.47 19.00
CA ALA A 107 -5.53 12.15 17.71
C ALA A 107 -4.07 12.51 17.36
N ALA A 108 -3.29 12.91 18.37
CA ALA A 108 -1.87 13.23 18.19
C ALA A 108 -1.04 12.01 17.83
N VAL A 109 -1.21 10.92 18.56
CA VAL A 109 -0.52 9.65 18.29
C VAL A 109 -0.89 9.10 16.92
N ARG A 110 -2.10 9.35 16.42
CA ARG A 110 -2.49 9.01 15.03
C ARG A 110 -1.82 9.85 13.95
N GLN A 111 -1.39 11.06 14.27
CA GLN A 111 -0.62 11.90 13.34
C GLN A 111 0.88 11.56 13.36
N LEU A 112 1.35 10.90 14.41
CA LEU A 112 2.71 10.35 14.45
C LEU A 112 2.72 9.04 13.67
N GLY A 113 3.31 9.09 12.46
CA GLY A 113 3.51 7.92 11.62
C GLY A 113 4.83 7.19 11.88
N VAL A 114 5.14 6.25 11.00
CA VAL A 114 6.39 5.46 11.05
C VAL A 114 7.64 6.32 10.97
N ASP A 115 7.58 7.50 10.32
CA ASP A 115 8.67 8.48 10.26
C ASP A 115 9.10 9.02 11.62
N HIS A 116 8.20 8.91 12.62
CA HIS A 116 8.44 9.30 14.00
C HIS A 116 8.70 8.08 14.90
N GLY A 117 8.86 6.89 14.33
CA GLY A 117 9.01 5.63 15.08
C GLY A 117 7.71 5.12 15.70
N MET A 118 6.54 5.61 15.26
CA MET A 118 5.25 5.19 15.79
C MET A 118 4.58 4.19 14.82
N PRO A 119 4.14 3.01 15.27
CA PRO A 119 3.37 2.11 14.42
C PRO A 119 1.97 2.69 14.14
N PRO A 120 1.27 2.23 13.09
CA PRO A 120 -0.06 2.72 12.74
C PRO A 120 -1.05 2.67 13.93
N ALA A 121 -1.32 3.82 14.54
CA ALA A 121 -2.13 3.93 15.75
C ALA A 121 -3.63 3.63 15.55
N ALA A 122 -4.07 3.57 14.29
CA ALA A 122 -5.43 3.16 13.93
C ALA A 122 -5.60 1.63 13.94
N ASP A 123 -4.51 0.86 13.96
CA ASP A 123 -4.57 -0.59 14.05
C ASP A 123 -5.10 -1.02 15.43
N PRO A 124 -6.11 -1.91 15.50
CA PRO A 124 -6.72 -2.33 16.76
C PRO A 124 -5.72 -2.95 17.73
N TRP A 125 -4.76 -3.74 17.24
CA TRP A 125 -3.78 -4.39 18.10
C TRP A 125 -2.85 -3.35 18.73
N VAL A 126 -2.40 -2.37 17.95
CA VAL A 126 -1.54 -1.27 18.45
C VAL A 126 -2.30 -0.45 19.47
N LEU A 127 -3.57 -0.12 19.20
CA LEU A 127 -4.40 0.63 20.13
C LEU A 127 -4.53 -0.10 21.47
N GLU A 128 -4.91 -1.38 21.45
CA GLU A 128 -5.19 -2.17 22.66
C GLU A 128 -3.93 -2.58 23.44
N ASN A 129 -2.82 -2.89 22.75
CA ASN A 129 -1.64 -3.48 23.39
C ASN A 129 -0.50 -2.49 23.66
N VAL A 130 -0.47 -1.37 22.93
CA VAL A 130 0.61 -0.36 23.02
C VAL A 130 0.08 0.95 23.58
N ILE A 131 -0.94 1.54 22.95
CA ILE A 131 -1.41 2.90 23.27
C ILE A 131 -2.26 2.92 24.54
N GLU A 132 -3.25 2.03 24.65
CA GLU A 132 -4.17 2.00 25.78
C GLU A 132 -3.47 1.74 27.12
N PRO A 133 -2.52 0.78 27.23
CA PRO A 133 -1.76 0.58 28.46
C PRO A 133 -0.88 1.77 28.81
N ALA A 134 -0.37 2.51 27.82
CA ALA A 134 0.39 3.73 28.02
C ALA A 134 -0.51 4.88 28.53
N LEU A 135 -1.72 5.02 27.99
CA LEU A 135 -2.71 5.99 28.48
C LEU A 135 -3.13 5.70 29.93
N GLN A 136 -3.28 4.43 30.32
CA GLN A 136 -3.65 4.04 31.69
C GLN A 136 -2.61 4.43 32.75
N ARG A 137 -1.36 4.69 32.36
CA ARG A 137 -0.31 5.19 33.27
C ARG A 137 -0.44 6.68 33.56
N LEU A 138 -1.17 7.41 32.71
CA LEU A 138 -1.54 8.79 32.98
C LEU A 138 -2.70 8.86 33.97
N SER A 139 -2.81 9.97 34.70
CA SER A 139 -3.87 10.15 35.69
C SER A 139 -5.25 10.23 35.02
N ALA A 140 -6.15 9.30 35.36
CA ALA A 140 -7.51 9.22 34.80
C ALA A 140 -8.28 10.55 34.96
N ASP A 141 -8.12 11.22 36.11
CA ASP A 141 -8.75 12.51 36.39
C ASP A 141 -8.28 13.64 35.45
N GLN A 142 -7.07 13.56 34.90
CA GLN A 142 -6.51 14.53 33.95
C GLN A 142 -6.93 14.22 32.50
N LEU A 143 -7.12 12.94 32.18
CA LEU A 143 -7.47 12.49 30.83
C LEU A 143 -8.87 12.90 30.40
N GLU A 144 -9.81 12.96 31.34
CA GLU A 144 -11.20 13.37 31.11
C GLU A 144 -11.39 14.90 31.13
N GLN A 145 -10.39 15.65 31.61
CA GLN A 145 -10.46 17.10 31.63
C GLN A 145 -10.19 17.71 30.25
N PRO A 146 -10.80 18.88 29.95
CA PRO A 146 -10.42 19.67 28.80
C PRO A 146 -8.94 20.06 28.90
N VAL A 147 -8.28 20.14 27.75
CA VAL A 147 -6.87 20.51 27.69
C VAL A 147 -6.71 21.98 28.06
N ALA A 148 -6.18 22.23 29.27
CA ALA A 148 -6.07 23.57 29.84
C ALA A 148 -5.04 24.48 29.13
N SER A 149 -3.97 23.91 28.56
CA SER A 149 -2.98 24.69 27.79
C SER A 149 -2.20 23.82 26.81
N LYS A 150 -1.54 24.47 25.85
CA LYS A 150 -0.62 23.84 24.90
C LYS A 150 0.55 23.16 25.63
N ASP A 151 1.16 23.83 26.61
CA ASP A 151 2.31 23.29 27.34
C ASP A 151 1.95 22.02 28.12
N ILE A 152 0.75 21.99 28.72
CA ILE A 152 0.24 20.78 29.38
C ILE A 152 0.09 19.64 28.37
N PHE A 153 -0.45 19.91 27.19
CA PHE A 153 -0.59 18.89 26.15
C PHE A 153 0.76 18.34 25.68
N LEU A 154 1.74 19.22 25.41
CA LEU A 154 3.10 18.83 25.02
C LEU A 154 3.76 17.94 26.07
N GLU A 155 3.66 18.30 27.35
CA GLU A 155 4.23 17.52 28.45
C GLU A 155 3.53 16.15 28.59
N GLN A 156 2.21 16.10 28.47
CA GLN A 156 1.44 14.85 28.60
C GLN A 156 1.64 13.93 27.39
N LEU A 157 1.73 14.47 26.18
CA LEU A 157 2.09 13.71 24.99
C LEU A 157 3.49 13.13 25.15
N LYS A 158 4.45 13.89 25.69
CA LYS A 158 5.81 13.41 25.90
C LYS A 158 5.86 12.21 26.85
N LYS A 159 5.10 12.27 27.95
CA LYS A 159 4.96 11.16 28.90
C LYS A 159 4.33 9.93 28.24
N LEU A 160 3.22 10.12 27.53
CA LEU A 160 2.55 9.06 26.79
C LEU A 160 3.51 8.37 25.80
N LEU A 161 4.26 9.14 25.02
CA LEU A 161 5.22 8.58 24.06
C LEU A 161 6.36 7.84 24.76
N GLY A 162 6.82 8.33 25.92
CA GLY A 162 7.77 7.60 26.76
C GLY A 162 7.25 6.23 27.19
N ASP A 163 6.00 6.16 27.64
CA ASP A 163 5.35 4.89 27.99
C ASP A 163 5.16 3.98 26.77
N VAL A 164 4.78 4.54 25.62
CA VAL A 164 4.67 3.80 24.35
C VAL A 164 6.02 3.20 23.96
N VAL A 165 7.12 3.95 24.09
CA VAL A 165 8.48 3.44 23.84
C VAL A 165 8.77 2.21 24.70
N GLU A 166 8.47 2.23 25.99
CA GLU A 166 8.68 1.06 26.85
C GLU A 166 7.87 -0.16 26.37
N ARG A 167 6.62 0.06 25.97
CA ARG A 167 5.75 -1.00 25.44
C ARG A 167 6.29 -1.59 24.14
N LEU A 168 6.82 -0.76 23.25
CA LEU A 168 7.42 -1.20 21.99
C LEU A 168 8.74 -1.94 22.18
N GLN A 169 9.51 -1.62 23.22
CA GLN A 169 10.71 -2.38 23.57
C GLN A 169 10.39 -3.79 24.07
N GLU A 170 9.31 -3.93 24.84
CA GLU A 170 8.82 -5.24 25.27
C GLU A 170 8.19 -6.04 24.12
N ARG A 171 7.45 -5.35 23.25
CA ARG A 171 6.70 -5.94 22.13
C ARG A 171 6.83 -5.11 20.87
N PRO A 172 7.92 -5.32 20.10
CA PRO A 172 8.12 -4.63 18.83
C PRO A 172 7.00 -4.95 17.84
N VAL A 173 6.64 -3.97 17.02
CA VAL A 173 5.58 -4.10 16.00
C VAL A 173 6.22 -4.17 14.64
N ILE A 174 5.83 -5.17 13.84
CA ILE A 174 6.24 -5.26 12.44
C ILE A 174 5.24 -4.48 11.59
N VAL A 175 5.74 -3.57 10.76
CA VAL A 175 4.93 -2.70 9.90
C VAL A 175 5.39 -2.87 8.46
N ALA A 176 4.45 -3.13 7.55
CA ALA A 176 4.66 -3.03 6.12
C ALA A 176 4.37 -1.59 5.70
N HIS A 177 5.35 -0.95 5.08
CA HIS A 177 5.31 0.45 4.70
C HIS A 177 5.59 0.60 3.21
N THR A 178 4.79 1.42 2.53
CA THR A 178 4.96 1.73 1.11
C THR A 178 4.91 3.23 0.90
N GLU A 179 5.86 3.75 0.13
CA GLU A 179 5.89 5.14 -0.29
C GLU A 179 6.01 5.23 -1.80
N ASN A 180 5.05 5.93 -2.40
CA ASN A 180 5.01 6.15 -3.83
C ASN A 180 5.00 7.65 -4.11
N THR A 181 5.82 8.06 -5.08
CA THR A 181 5.86 9.44 -5.58
C THR A 181 5.48 9.43 -7.06
N PHE A 182 4.43 10.16 -7.40
CA PHE A 182 4.00 10.36 -8.78
C PHE A 182 4.39 11.77 -9.24
N ASP A 183 5.52 11.87 -9.94
CA ASP A 183 6.13 13.13 -10.41
C ASP A 183 6.05 13.31 -11.94
N GLY A 184 5.42 12.37 -12.64
CA GLY A 184 5.31 12.35 -14.09
C GLY A 184 6.58 11.93 -14.83
N SER A 185 7.63 11.48 -14.13
CA SER A 185 8.87 10.99 -14.76
C SER A 185 8.64 9.75 -15.63
N GLY A 186 7.81 8.80 -15.19
CA GLY A 186 7.43 7.63 -15.98
C GLY A 186 6.69 8.01 -17.26
N VAL A 187 5.73 8.93 -17.15
CA VAL A 187 5.01 9.49 -18.32
C VAL A 187 5.97 10.18 -19.28
N ARG A 188 6.90 10.98 -18.76
CA ARG A 188 7.94 11.65 -19.56
C ARG A 188 8.82 10.66 -20.29
N SER A 189 9.25 9.59 -19.61
CA SER A 189 10.07 8.53 -20.20
C SER A 189 9.31 7.80 -21.32
N LEU A 190 8.03 7.51 -21.11
CA LEU A 190 7.17 6.90 -22.14
C LEU A 190 7.01 7.81 -23.36
N LEU A 191 6.71 9.10 -23.15
CA LEU A 191 6.55 10.10 -24.23
C LEU A 191 7.85 10.35 -25.01
N ALA A 192 9.01 10.23 -24.35
CA ALA A 192 10.31 10.37 -25.00
C ALA A 192 10.67 9.16 -25.88
N ASN A 193 10.14 7.97 -25.59
CA ASN A 193 10.36 6.76 -26.37
C ASN A 193 9.23 6.52 -27.37
N LYS A 194 9.35 7.17 -28.54
CA LYS A 194 8.35 7.07 -29.61
C LYS A 194 8.01 5.63 -30.01
N PHE A 195 9.00 4.72 -30.04
CA PHE A 195 8.76 3.33 -30.44
C PHE A 195 7.87 2.59 -29.45
N GLU A 196 8.17 2.68 -28.16
CA GLU A 196 7.35 2.04 -27.11
C GLU A 196 5.97 2.68 -27.01
N LEU A 197 5.89 4.02 -27.14
CA LEU A 197 4.62 4.74 -27.15
C LEU A 197 3.74 4.29 -28.32
N ASP A 198 4.26 4.28 -29.55
CA ASP A 198 3.49 3.90 -30.75
C ASP A 198 3.03 2.44 -30.65
N LYS A 199 3.90 1.53 -30.20
CA LYS A 199 3.56 0.11 -29.97
C LYS A 199 2.46 -0.06 -28.92
N LEU A 200 2.53 0.68 -27.82
CA LEU A 200 1.53 0.63 -26.74
C LEU A 200 0.20 1.20 -27.22
N LEU A 201 0.21 2.33 -27.91
CA LEU A 201 -0.96 2.95 -28.53
C LEU A 201 -1.63 1.99 -29.53
N ASP A 202 -0.87 1.30 -30.36
CA ASP A 202 -1.38 0.27 -31.29
C ASP A 202 -2.05 -0.89 -30.55
N SER A 203 -1.43 -1.37 -29.46
CA SER A 203 -1.98 -2.45 -28.63
C SER A 203 -3.30 -2.04 -27.98
N VAL A 204 -3.31 -0.89 -27.31
CA VAL A 204 -4.50 -0.36 -26.62
C VAL A 204 -5.62 -0.10 -27.62
N CYS A 205 -5.32 0.43 -28.80
CA CYS A 205 -6.30 0.60 -29.86
C CYS A 205 -6.90 -0.75 -30.27
N LYS A 206 -6.12 -1.81 -30.46
CA LYS A 206 -6.65 -3.13 -30.85
C LYS A 206 -7.58 -3.73 -29.80
N ASP A 207 -7.30 -3.49 -28.53
CA ASP A 207 -8.04 -4.08 -27.41
C ASP A 207 -9.31 -3.30 -27.00
N VAL A 208 -9.57 -2.14 -27.61
CA VAL A 208 -10.80 -1.35 -27.37
C VAL A 208 -11.88 -1.73 -28.39
N PRO A 209 -13.09 -2.12 -27.97
CA PRO A 209 -14.16 -2.49 -28.90
C PRO A 209 -14.53 -1.35 -29.86
N VAL A 210 -14.72 -1.68 -31.14
CA VAL A 210 -14.94 -0.72 -32.24
C VAL A 210 -16.15 0.19 -32.01
N GLU A 211 -17.18 -0.28 -31.30
CA GLU A 211 -18.38 0.51 -30.97
C GLU A 211 -18.11 1.66 -29.97
N HIS A 212 -17.06 1.57 -29.15
CA HIS A 212 -16.66 2.63 -28.21
C HIS A 212 -15.63 3.60 -28.79
N LYS A 213 -14.97 3.25 -29.90
CA LYS A 213 -14.02 4.14 -30.59
C LYS A 213 -14.72 5.30 -31.30
N LYS A 214 -15.89 5.06 -31.89
CA LYS A 214 -16.62 6.05 -32.70
C LYS A 214 -17.09 7.30 -31.95
N LYS A 215 -17.11 7.26 -30.60
CA LYS A 215 -17.54 8.40 -29.77
C LYS A 215 -16.45 8.95 -28.85
N ALA A 216 -15.25 8.34 -28.83
CA ALA A 216 -14.18 8.66 -27.86
C ALA A 216 -14.74 9.02 -26.47
N SER A 217 -15.64 8.17 -25.94
CA SER A 217 -16.27 8.48 -24.67
C SER A 217 -15.21 8.58 -23.57
N LYS A 218 -15.44 9.44 -22.59
CA LYS A 218 -14.52 9.61 -21.44
C LYS A 218 -14.14 8.25 -20.81
N GLU A 219 -15.08 7.32 -20.75
CA GLU A 219 -14.89 5.95 -20.25
C GLU A 219 -13.93 5.13 -21.12
N CYS A 220 -14.02 5.25 -22.44
CA CYS A 220 -13.13 4.59 -23.39
C CYS A 220 -11.68 5.10 -23.26
N LEU A 221 -11.51 6.42 -23.15
CA LEU A 221 -10.20 7.05 -22.94
C LEU A 221 -9.61 6.67 -21.58
N ARG A 222 -10.42 6.64 -20.53
CA ARG A 222 -9.97 6.20 -19.21
C ARG A 222 -9.51 4.75 -19.23
N ALA A 223 -10.31 3.84 -19.80
CA ALA A 223 -9.93 2.43 -19.91
C ALA A 223 -8.65 2.22 -20.75
N ALA A 224 -8.45 3.05 -21.78
CA ALA A 224 -7.22 3.05 -22.55
C ALA A 224 -6.01 3.55 -21.74
N LEU A 225 -6.16 4.64 -20.98
CA LEU A 225 -5.11 5.15 -20.10
C LEU A 225 -4.77 4.17 -18.97
N ASP A 226 -5.74 3.47 -18.41
CA ASP A 226 -5.50 2.43 -17.39
C ASP A 226 -4.63 1.29 -17.93
N LYS A 227 -4.82 0.89 -19.19
CA LYS A 227 -3.94 -0.09 -19.84
C LYS A 227 -2.51 0.42 -20.08
N MET A 228 -2.34 1.74 -20.12
CA MET A 228 -1.03 2.39 -20.26
C MET A 228 -0.40 2.76 -18.92
N ALA A 229 -1.14 2.64 -17.81
CA ALA A 229 -0.73 3.15 -16.50
C ALA A 229 0.59 2.53 -16.03
N ASP A 230 0.75 1.21 -16.17
CA ASP A 230 1.98 0.52 -15.79
C ASP A 230 3.21 1.04 -16.56
N ALA A 231 3.08 1.22 -17.88
CA ALA A 231 4.15 1.75 -18.73
C ALA A 231 4.45 3.23 -18.43
N ALA A 232 3.44 3.99 -17.99
CA ALA A 232 3.55 5.39 -17.62
C ALA A 232 3.98 5.60 -16.15
N SER A 233 4.16 4.52 -15.37
CA SER A 233 4.37 4.55 -13.92
C SER A 233 3.29 5.36 -13.19
N LEU A 234 2.05 5.25 -13.67
CA LEU A 234 0.86 5.81 -13.03
C LEU A 234 0.12 4.72 -12.27
N PRO A 235 -0.59 5.07 -11.18
CA PRO A 235 -1.45 4.13 -10.50
C PRO A 235 -2.67 3.83 -11.39
N PRO A 236 -3.27 2.63 -11.31
CA PRO A 236 -4.55 2.35 -11.93
C PRO A 236 -5.63 3.31 -11.42
N HIS A 237 -6.53 3.77 -12.29
CA HIS A 237 -7.57 4.70 -11.90
C HIS A 237 -8.45 4.15 -10.76
N GLY A 238 -8.71 4.97 -9.75
CA GLY A 238 -9.43 4.61 -8.52
C GLY A 238 -8.52 4.20 -7.37
N SER A 239 -7.22 4.02 -7.62
CA SER A 239 -6.26 3.65 -6.56
C SER A 239 -5.79 4.86 -5.77
N VAL A 240 -5.60 6.02 -6.43
CA VAL A 240 -5.10 7.25 -5.82
C VAL A 240 -5.94 8.43 -6.29
N THR A 241 -6.82 8.91 -5.42
CA THR A 241 -7.82 9.94 -5.76
C THR A 241 -7.23 11.25 -6.26
N GLN A 242 -6.06 11.66 -5.76
CA GLN A 242 -5.38 12.87 -6.25
C GLN A 242 -4.88 12.70 -7.68
N VAL A 243 -4.32 11.53 -8.03
CA VAL A 243 -3.86 11.24 -9.39
C VAL A 243 -5.06 11.08 -10.32
N ASP A 244 -6.13 10.44 -9.87
CA ASP A 244 -7.39 10.32 -10.61
C ASP A 244 -7.94 11.69 -10.99
N ALA A 245 -7.94 12.64 -10.05
CA ALA A 245 -8.39 14.01 -10.30
C ALA A 245 -7.54 14.69 -11.38
N ILE A 246 -6.22 14.50 -11.39
CA ILE A 246 -5.32 15.05 -12.41
C ILE A 246 -5.63 14.45 -13.79
N VAL A 247 -5.83 13.13 -13.86
CA VAL A 247 -6.19 12.43 -15.11
C VAL A 247 -7.57 12.88 -15.62
N ASP A 248 -8.55 13.00 -14.72
CA ASP A 248 -9.90 13.42 -15.07
C ASP A 248 -9.97 14.87 -15.57
N GLU A 249 -9.17 15.78 -15.00
CA GLU A 249 -9.03 17.15 -15.49
C GLU A 249 -8.34 17.18 -16.86
N ALA A 250 -7.28 16.39 -17.06
CA ALA A 250 -6.61 16.28 -18.36
C ALA A 250 -7.57 15.75 -19.45
N LEU A 251 -8.39 14.75 -19.12
CA LEU A 251 -9.42 14.21 -20.01
C LEU A 251 -10.50 15.25 -20.36
N LYS A 252 -10.92 16.09 -19.40
CA LYS A 252 -11.88 17.18 -19.67
C LYS A 252 -11.29 18.20 -20.64
N MET A 253 -10.05 18.62 -20.42
CA MET A 253 -9.37 19.59 -21.27
C MET A 253 -9.18 19.08 -22.70
N ALA A 254 -8.79 17.82 -22.86
CA ALA A 254 -8.53 17.22 -24.16
C ALA A 254 -9.83 16.98 -24.97
N ASN A 255 -10.92 16.56 -24.31
CA ASN A 255 -12.21 16.37 -24.97
C ASN A 255 -12.89 17.69 -25.37
N ASN A 256 -12.73 18.76 -24.61
CA ASN A 256 -13.29 20.07 -24.96
C ASN A 256 -12.66 20.70 -26.22
N ALA A 257 -11.49 20.20 -26.66
CA ALA A 257 -10.83 20.63 -27.88
C ALA A 257 -11.34 19.92 -29.15
N HIS A 258 -12.05 18.80 -29.00
CA HIS A 258 -12.54 17.96 -30.09
C HIS A 258 -14.08 17.99 -30.15
N ASP A 259 -14.61 18.83 -31.05
CA ASP A 259 -16.02 19.21 -31.20
C ASP A 259 -16.94 18.07 -31.72
N GLY A 260 -17.06 16.98 -30.96
CA GLY A 260 -18.08 15.93 -31.14
C GLY A 260 -18.02 15.12 -32.43
N LYS A 261 -16.94 15.21 -33.23
CA LYS A 261 -16.76 14.41 -34.44
C LYS A 261 -16.27 12.99 -34.13
N ALA A 262 -16.58 12.06 -35.04
CA ALA A 262 -16.07 10.70 -34.98
C ALA A 262 -14.54 10.73 -35.01
N VAL A 263 -13.93 10.31 -33.91
CA VAL A 263 -12.49 10.26 -33.72
C VAL A 263 -11.96 9.04 -34.47
N ASP A 264 -11.12 9.26 -35.47
CA ASP A 264 -10.41 8.16 -36.12
C ASP A 264 -9.28 7.61 -35.21
N GLU A 265 -8.66 6.50 -35.60
CA GLU A 265 -7.61 5.89 -34.77
C GLU A 265 -6.41 6.82 -34.53
N ALA A 266 -6.06 7.67 -35.50
CA ALA A 266 -4.95 8.59 -35.37
C ALA A 266 -5.29 9.74 -34.41
N GLU A 267 -6.50 10.28 -34.48
CA GLU A 267 -7.01 11.27 -33.52
C GLU A 267 -7.13 10.68 -32.12
N PHE A 268 -7.54 9.41 -31.97
CA PHE A 268 -7.62 8.75 -30.66
C PHE A 268 -6.23 8.59 -30.02
N LYS A 269 -5.24 8.15 -30.81
CA LYS A 269 -3.83 8.07 -30.36
C LYS A 269 -3.27 9.42 -29.98
N LYS A 270 -3.58 10.46 -30.78
CA LYS A 270 -3.20 11.84 -30.48
C LYS A 270 -3.82 12.30 -29.16
N LEU A 271 -5.09 12.02 -28.93
CA LEU A 271 -5.81 12.40 -27.71
C LEU A 271 -5.21 11.73 -26.47
N LEU A 272 -4.91 10.43 -26.53
CA LEU A 272 -4.22 9.71 -25.45
C LEU A 272 -2.85 10.33 -25.15
N THR A 273 -2.08 10.66 -26.20
CA THR A 273 -0.76 11.28 -26.07
C THR A 273 -0.84 12.68 -25.44
N GLU A 274 -1.83 13.48 -25.83
CA GLU A 274 -2.08 14.81 -25.28
C GLU A 274 -2.48 14.74 -23.80
N VAL A 275 -3.36 13.81 -23.44
CA VAL A 275 -3.76 13.59 -22.04
C VAL A 275 -2.55 13.17 -21.19
N LEU A 276 -1.73 12.24 -21.67
CA LEU A 276 -0.48 11.85 -20.99
C LEU A 276 0.47 13.06 -20.85
N GLY A 277 0.61 13.88 -21.90
CA GLY A 277 1.39 15.12 -21.84
C GLY A 277 0.88 16.10 -20.78
N ALA A 278 -0.43 16.28 -20.69
CA ALA A 278 -1.05 17.16 -19.68
C ALA A 278 -0.85 16.61 -18.26
N VAL A 279 -1.04 15.30 -18.04
CA VAL A 279 -0.78 14.64 -16.76
C VAL A 279 0.68 14.79 -16.36
N MET A 280 1.62 14.55 -17.28
CA MET A 280 3.05 14.74 -17.06
C MET A 280 3.36 16.15 -16.58
N LEU A 281 2.83 17.18 -17.25
CA LEU A 281 3.07 18.58 -16.89
C LEU A 281 2.53 18.92 -15.50
N ARG A 282 1.34 18.41 -15.15
CA ARG A 282 0.74 18.63 -13.83
C ARG A 282 1.56 17.96 -12.72
N LEU A 283 1.89 16.68 -12.87
CA LEU A 283 2.68 15.96 -11.87
C LEU A 283 4.12 16.47 -11.76
N SER A 284 4.71 17.00 -12.84
CA SER A 284 6.04 17.61 -12.79
C SER A 284 6.04 18.96 -12.03
N GLY A 285 4.90 19.66 -12.00
CA GLY A 285 4.75 20.92 -11.27
C GLY A 285 4.34 20.72 -9.81
N ASP A 286 3.52 19.70 -9.55
CA ASP A 286 2.99 19.37 -8.22
C ASP A 286 2.92 17.84 -8.06
N PRO A 287 4.01 17.20 -7.61
CA PRO A 287 4.08 15.76 -7.43
C PRO A 287 3.12 15.26 -6.34
N VAL A 288 2.55 14.08 -6.54
CA VAL A 288 1.68 13.43 -5.54
C VAL A 288 2.48 12.42 -4.74
N PHE A 289 2.49 12.57 -3.42
CA PHE A 289 3.11 11.64 -2.48
C PHE A 289 2.04 10.80 -1.79
N VAL A 290 2.18 9.48 -1.84
CA VAL A 290 1.30 8.53 -1.17
C VAL A 290 2.13 7.65 -0.27
N SER A 291 1.81 7.67 1.02
CA SER A 291 2.43 6.80 2.02
C SER A 291 1.36 5.97 2.69
N THR A 292 1.60 4.67 2.85
CA THR A 292 0.68 3.74 3.53
C THR A 292 1.47 2.83 4.45
N SER A 293 0.95 2.62 5.65
CA SER A 293 1.57 1.80 6.69
C SER A 293 0.55 0.86 7.28
N THR A 294 0.86 -0.44 7.33
CA THR A 294 -0.02 -1.46 7.89
C THR A 294 0.74 -2.35 8.86
N VAL A 295 0.10 -2.72 9.97
CA VAL A 295 0.70 -3.66 10.92
C VAL A 295 0.65 -5.06 10.33
N VAL A 296 1.79 -5.74 10.34
CA VAL A 296 1.88 -7.14 9.93
C VAL A 296 1.47 -8.00 11.11
N HIS A 297 0.24 -8.49 11.05
CA HIS A 297 -0.24 -9.50 11.98
C HIS A 297 0.35 -10.84 11.60
N GLU A 298 1.16 -11.44 12.47
CA GLU A 298 1.42 -12.87 12.37
C GLU A 298 0.07 -13.58 12.49
N SER A 299 -0.35 -14.26 11.43
CA SER A 299 -1.56 -15.07 11.50
C SER A 299 -1.31 -16.18 12.53
N LEU A 300 -1.82 -15.98 13.75
CA LEU A 300 -1.89 -16.99 14.81
C LEU A 300 -2.96 -18.03 14.48
N SER A 301 -2.92 -18.58 13.27
CA SER A 301 -3.58 -19.83 12.92
C SER A 301 -2.54 -20.96 12.91
N SER A 302 -1.75 -21.08 14.00
CA SER A 302 -1.06 -22.31 14.46
C SER A 302 -0.15 -21.99 15.66
N SER A 303 -0.72 -21.77 16.84
CA SER A 303 0.05 -21.86 18.07
C SER A 303 0.54 -23.31 18.27
N SER A 304 1.86 -23.47 18.30
CA SER A 304 2.61 -24.44 19.11
C SER A 304 2.03 -25.84 19.33
N THR A 305 2.29 -26.80 18.42
CA THR A 305 2.32 -28.25 18.77
C THR A 305 3.20 -29.09 17.83
N LEU A 306 4.43 -28.69 17.46
CA LEU A 306 5.29 -29.59 16.63
C LEU A 306 6.76 -29.70 17.04
N LEU A 307 7.08 -29.53 18.33
CA LEU A 307 8.37 -29.97 18.89
C LEU A 307 8.16 -30.97 20.02
N SER A 308 7.52 -32.10 19.68
CA SER A 308 7.73 -33.36 20.40
C SER A 308 8.21 -34.38 19.38
N SER A 309 9.52 -34.60 19.30
CA SER A 309 10.06 -35.76 18.59
C SER A 309 9.57 -37.02 19.31
N PRO A 310 8.92 -37.99 18.64
CA PRO A 310 8.74 -39.30 19.24
C PRO A 310 10.11 -40.00 19.28
N ALA A 311 10.50 -40.41 20.48
CA ALA A 311 11.66 -41.27 20.67
C ALA A 311 11.46 -42.57 19.88
N VAL A 312 12.46 -42.91 19.06
CA VAL A 312 12.54 -44.18 18.33
C VAL A 312 12.69 -45.31 19.36
N PRO A 313 11.82 -46.33 19.39
CA PRO A 313 12.08 -47.52 20.19
C PRO A 313 13.11 -48.39 19.47
N SER A 314 14.21 -48.69 20.14
CA SER A 314 15.22 -49.66 19.70
C SER A 314 14.58 -51.05 19.51
N PRO A 315 14.97 -51.83 18.48
CA PRO A 315 14.50 -53.19 18.33
C PRO A 315 15.09 -54.08 19.44
N PRO A 316 14.33 -55.08 19.95
CA PRO A 316 14.85 -56.03 20.91
C PRO A 316 15.83 -56.99 20.23
N SER A 317 16.95 -57.23 20.92
CA SER A 317 17.87 -58.31 20.61
C SER A 317 17.24 -59.66 20.95
N GLU A 318 17.10 -60.53 19.97
CA GLU A 318 17.32 -61.99 20.06
C GLU A 318 17.47 -62.59 18.66
#